data_AF-A0A1C6NJH8-F1
#
_entry.id   AF-A0A1C6NJH8-F1
#
_cell.length_a   1.000
_cell.length_b   1.000
_cell.length_c   1.000
_cell.angle_alpha   90.00
_cell.angle_beta   90.00
_cell.angle_gamma   90.00
#
_symmetry.space_group_name_H-M   'P 1'
#
loop_
_entity.id
_entity.type
_entity.pdbx_description
1 polymer ?
#
loop_
_entity_poly.entity_id
_entity_poly.type
_entity_poly.pdbx_seq_one_letter_code
_entity_poly.pdbx_strand_id
1 'polypeptide(L)'
;MSSQPQVLNARQIDHVLELIEINLLAPREAILKLEALTEAGEFTQAECYAIRMLLVLDHRDMVKALREASEDDEALALVRDRLVHEARVVCEGG
;
A
#
# COMPACT_ATOMS: atom_id res chain seq x y z
N MET A 1 -22.54 -7.77 11.68
CA MET A 1 -22.11 -7.56 10.29
C MET A 1 -20.68 -8.02 10.23
N SER A 2 -20.39 -9.07 9.47
CA SER A 2 -19.02 -9.59 9.32
C SER A 2 -18.25 -8.57 8.49
N SER A 3 -17.43 -7.76 9.14
CA SER A 3 -16.42 -6.95 8.45
C SER A 3 -15.40 -7.92 7.89
N GLN A 4 -15.66 -8.47 6.70
CA GLN A 4 -14.60 -9.13 5.96
C GLN A 4 -13.48 -8.09 5.81
N PRO A 5 -12.23 -8.42 6.19
CA PRO A 5 -11.11 -7.55 5.91
C PRO A 5 -11.16 -7.24 4.42
N GLN A 6 -11.16 -5.95 4.09
CA GLN A 6 -11.21 -5.52 2.71
C GLN A 6 -9.88 -5.90 2.08
N VAL A 7 -9.92 -6.93 1.23
CA VAL A 7 -8.74 -7.51 0.58
C VAL A 7 -8.52 -6.83 -0.77
N LEU A 8 -7.26 -6.52 -1.04
CA LEU A 8 -6.75 -5.90 -2.25
C LEU A 8 -6.12 -6.98 -3.12
N ASN A 9 -6.51 -7.01 -4.40
CA ASN A 9 -5.86 -7.89 -5.37
C ASN A 9 -4.47 -7.37 -5.76
N ALA A 10 -3.72 -8.16 -6.53
CA ALA A 10 -2.35 -7.82 -6.95
C ALA A 10 -2.23 -6.46 -7.66
N ARG A 11 -3.20 -6.09 -8.51
CA ARG A 11 -3.20 -4.81 -9.22
C ARG A 11 -3.42 -3.62 -8.28
N GLN A 12 -4.36 -3.75 -7.35
CA GLN A 12 -4.61 -2.75 -6.32
C GLN A 12 -3.39 -2.59 -5.40
N ILE A 13 -2.71 -3.69 -5.05
CA ILE A 13 -1.46 -3.65 -4.29
C ILE A 13 -0.35 -2.94 -5.06
N ASP A 14 -0.19 -3.19 -6.36
CA ASP A 14 0.80 -2.49 -7.20
C ASP A 14 0.59 -0.96 -7.16
N HIS A 15 -0.67 -0.52 -7.28
CA HIS A 15 -1.02 0.90 -7.13
C HIS A 15 -0.71 1.45 -5.74
N VAL A 16 -0.99 0.70 -4.66
CA VAL A 16 -0.66 1.16 -3.30
C VAL A 16 0.85 1.25 -3.09
N LEU A 17 1.63 0.31 -3.63
CA LEU A 17 3.10 0.36 -3.57
C LEU A 17 3.64 1.60 -4.30
N GLU A 18 3.11 1.91 -5.48
CA GLU A 18 3.47 3.14 -6.21
C GLU A 18 3.10 4.40 -5.40
N LEU A 19 1.93 4.41 -4.76
CA LEU A 19 1.51 5.52 -3.90
C LEU A 19 2.44 5.71 -2.71
N ILE A 20 2.96 4.63 -2.12
CA ILE A 20 3.95 4.69 -1.03
C ILE A 20 5.24 5.34 -1.52
N GLU A 21 5.76 4.92 -2.68
CA GLU A 21 6.96 5.50 -3.28
C GLU A 21 6.81 7.00 -3.54
N ILE A 22 5.66 7.41 -4.13
CA ILE A 22 5.35 8.83 -4.36
C ILE A 22 5.25 9.57 -3.03
N ASN A 23 4.60 9.00 -2.02
CA ASN A 23 4.34 9.65 -0.73
C ASN A 23 5.64 10.01 0.02
N LEU A 24 6.74 9.28 -0.20
CA LEU A 24 8.04 9.60 0.41
C LEU A 24 8.61 10.95 -0.06
N LEU A 25 8.30 11.36 -1.30
CA LEU A 25 8.86 12.55 -1.94
C LEU A 25 7.83 13.66 -2.14
N ALA A 26 6.59 13.28 -2.44
CA ALA A 26 5.49 14.17 -2.77
C ALA A 26 4.15 13.67 -2.17
N PRO A 27 3.95 13.81 -0.85
CA PRO A 27 2.74 13.33 -0.16
C PRO A 27 1.45 13.85 -0.80
N ARG A 28 1.43 15.12 -1.23
CA ARG A 28 0.27 15.72 -1.88
C ARG A 28 -0.06 15.06 -3.23
N GLU A 29 0.96 14.66 -3.99
CA GLU A 29 0.76 13.99 -5.28
C GLU A 29 0.24 12.56 -5.08
N ALA A 30 0.71 11.85 -4.06
CA ALA A 30 0.16 10.56 -3.69
C ALA A 30 -1.33 10.64 -3.37
N ILE A 31 -1.76 11.64 -2.60
CA ILE A 31 -3.20 11.84 -2.31
C ILE A 31 -4.02 12.11 -3.57
N LEU A 32 -3.54 12.99 -4.46
CA LEU A 32 -4.24 13.30 -5.71
C LEU A 32 -4.36 12.08 -6.62
N LYS A 33 -3.30 11.27 -6.70
CA LYS A 33 -3.32 10.03 -7.49
C LYS A 33 -4.29 9.01 -6.90
N LEU A 34 -4.32 8.86 -5.57
CA LEU A 34 -5.27 7.98 -4.89
C LEU A 34 -6.72 8.41 -5.14
N GLU A 35 -7.01 9.71 -5.09
CA GLU A 35 -8.33 10.26 -5.42
C GLU A 35 -8.72 9.93 -6.87
N ALA A 36 -7.81 10.12 -7.83
CA ALA A 36 -8.06 9.78 -9.23
C ALA A 36 -8.32 8.28 -9.46
N LEU A 37 -7.57 7.39 -8.79
CA LEU A 37 -7.80 5.94 -8.84
C LEU A 37 -9.15 5.55 -8.22
N THR A 38 -9.55 6.23 -7.15
CA THR A 38 -10.87 6.04 -6.51
C THR A 38 -12.00 6.47 -7.46
N GLU A 39 -11.87 7.64 -8.11
CA GLU A 39 -12.84 8.13 -9.10
C GLU A 39 -12.95 7.21 -10.31
N ALA A 40 -11.85 6.57 -10.72
CA ALA A 40 -11.83 5.57 -11.79
C ALA A 40 -12.43 4.20 -11.38
N GLY A 41 -12.79 4.03 -10.10
CA GLY A 41 -13.37 2.78 -9.58
C GLY A 41 -12.35 1.69 -9.25
N GLU A 42 -11.05 2.01 -9.24
CA GLU A 42 -10.00 1.07 -8.82
C GLU A 42 -10.07 0.81 -7.31
N PHE A 43 -10.49 1.83 -6.55
CA PHE A 43 -10.72 1.72 -5.11
C PHE A 43 -12.13 2.19 -4.75
N THR A 44 -12.73 1.54 -3.76
CA THR A 44 -13.92 2.03 -3.06
C THR A 44 -13.56 3.20 -2.15
N GLN A 45 -14.58 3.96 -1.71
CA GLN A 45 -14.36 5.05 -0.75
C GLN A 45 -13.77 4.57 0.59
N ALA A 46 -14.11 3.34 1.01
CA ALA A 46 -13.57 2.73 2.22
C ALA A 46 -12.09 2.36 2.05
N GLU A 47 -11.71 1.77 0.92
CA GLU A 47 -10.30 1.51 0.57
C GLU A 47 -9.50 2.79 0.47
N CYS A 48 -10.04 3.84 -0.17
CA CYS A 48 -9.39 5.14 -0.24
C CYS A 48 -9.05 5.69 1.16
N TYR A 49 -10.00 5.62 2.10
CA TYR A 49 -9.75 6.03 3.48
C TYR A 49 -8.70 5.15 4.18
N ALA A 50 -8.76 3.83 4.00
CA ALA A 50 -7.79 2.91 4.58
C ALA A 50 -6.37 3.15 4.03
N ILE A 51 -6.23 3.40 2.72
CA ILE A 51 -4.95 3.68 2.08
C ILE A 51 -4.38 5.01 2.58
N ARG A 52 -5.20 6.05 2.78
CA ARG A 52 -4.74 7.31 3.40
C ARG A 52 -4.15 7.08 4.79
N MET A 53 -4.80 6.24 5.59
CA MET A 53 -4.27 5.86 6.91
C MET A 53 -2.98 5.04 6.80
N LEU A 54 -2.88 4.18 5.78
CA LEU A 54 -1.70 3.37 5.52
C LEU A 54 -0.47 4.22 5.18
N LEU A 55 -0.64 5.29 4.38
CA LEU A 55 0.45 6.19 3.96
C LEU A 55 1.08 7.00 5.10
N VAL A 56 0.48 7.03 6.29
CA VAL A 56 1.03 7.73 7.47
C VAL A 56 1.60 6.78 8.52
N LEU A 57 1.50 5.46 8.32
CA LEU A 57 2.09 4.46 9.21
C LEU A 57 3.61 4.47 9.09
N ASP A 58 4.29 4.03 10.15
CA ASP A 58 5.70 3.67 10.03
C ASP A 58 5.86 2.47 9.09
N HIS A 59 7.07 2.27 8.57
CA HIS A 59 7.35 1.23 7.59
C HIS A 59 6.96 -0.17 8.07
N ARG A 60 7.16 -0.50 9.36
CA ARG A 60 6.87 -1.83 9.90
C ARG A 60 5.36 -2.07 9.93
N ASP A 61 4.60 -1.11 10.45
CA ASP A 61 3.15 -1.21 10.55
C ASP A 61 2.49 -1.15 9.17
N MET A 62 3.04 -0.34 8.26
CA MET A 62 2.64 -0.28 6.85
C MET A 62 2.81 -1.63 6.15
N VAL A 63 3.99 -2.26 6.24
CA VAL A 63 4.27 -3.58 5.63
C VAL A 63 3.34 -4.65 6.21
N LYS A 64 3.09 -4.61 7.53
CA LYS A 64 2.17 -5.54 8.17
C LYS A 64 0.75 -5.35 7.65
N ALA A 65 0.25 -4.12 7.60
CA ALA A 65 -1.09 -3.81 7.10
C ALA A 65 -1.28 -4.23 5.63
N LEU A 66 -0.27 -4.00 4.77
CA LEU A 66 -0.30 -4.45 3.38
C LEU A 66 -0.37 -5.98 3.23
N ARG A 67 0.36 -6.72 4.06
CA ARG A 67 0.30 -8.19 4.06
C ARG A 67 -1.08 -8.70 4.49
N GLU A 68 -1.68 -8.07 5.50
CA GLU A 68 -3.03 -8.43 5.97
C GLU A 68 -4.12 -8.05 4.96
N ALA A 69 -3.87 -7.02 4.14
CA ALA A 69 -4.78 -6.58 3.09
C ALA A 69 -4.60 -7.31 1.75
N SER A 70 -3.60 -8.17 1.59
CA SER A 70 -3.35 -8.87 0.31
C SER A 70 -4.32 -10.04 0.13
N GLU A 71 -5.02 -10.09 -1.01
CA GLU A 71 -6.02 -11.14 -1.31
C GLU A 71 -5.38 -12.51 -1.60
N ASP A 72 -4.26 -12.51 -2.32
CA ASP A 72 -3.63 -13.72 -2.84
C ASP A 72 -2.08 -13.73 -2.70
N ASP A 73 -1.47 -14.85 -3.08
CA ASP A 73 -0.02 -15.04 -3.04
C ASP A 73 0.73 -14.09 -4.00
N GLU A 74 0.09 -13.62 -5.07
CA GLU A 74 0.69 -12.68 -6.04
C GLU A 74 0.79 -11.28 -5.41
N ALA A 75 -0.28 -10.80 -4.79
CA ALA A 75 -0.32 -9.59 -3.97
C ALA A 75 0.74 -9.64 -2.85
N LEU A 76 0.82 -10.77 -2.13
CA LEU A 76 1.84 -10.96 -1.09
C LEU A 76 3.27 -10.95 -1.65
N ALA A 77 3.48 -11.52 -2.84
CA ALA A 77 4.78 -11.50 -3.51
C ALA A 77 5.20 -10.06 -3.86
N LEU A 78 4.29 -9.24 -4.37
CA LEU A 78 4.57 -7.82 -4.66
C LEU A 78 5.01 -7.05 -3.42
N VAL A 79 4.29 -7.19 -2.31
CA VAL A 79 4.64 -6.55 -1.03
C VAL A 79 6.01 -7.00 -0.55
N ARG A 80 6.30 -8.30 -0.65
CA ARG A 80 7.61 -8.85 -0.26
C ARG A 80 8.71 -8.28 -1.14
N ASP A 81 8.53 -8.32 -2.45
CA ASP A 81 9.61 -8.03 -3.38
C ASP A 81 9.97 -6.53 -3.37
N ARG A 82 8.98 -5.63 -3.25
CA ARG A 82 9.23 -4.18 -3.19
C ARG A 82 9.63 -3.68 -1.81
N LEU A 83 9.01 -4.13 -0.72
CA LEU A 83 9.22 -3.50 0.61
C LEU A 83 10.20 -4.26 1.51
N VAL A 84 10.41 -5.58 1.32
CA VAL A 84 11.38 -6.33 2.15
C VAL A 84 12.82 -6.07 1.71
N HIS A 85 13.05 -5.63 0.46
CA HIS A 85 14.38 -5.24 -0.01
C HIS A 85 14.88 -3.96 0.65
N GLU A 86 14.02 -2.96 0.89
CA GLU A 86 14.44 -1.69 1.49
C GLU A 86 14.91 -1.85 2.94
N ALA A 87 14.29 -2.75 3.71
CA ALA A 87 14.71 -3.03 5.08
C ALA A 87 16.10 -3.69 5.20
N ARG A 88 16.60 -4.35 4.14
CA ARG A 88 17.91 -5.02 4.15
C ARG A 88 19.06 -4.10 3.75
N VAL A 89 18.82 -3.11 2.90
CA VAL A 89 19.88 -2.19 2.45
C VAL A 89 20.35 -1.26 3.58
N VAL A 90 19.49 -0.96 4.57
CA VAL A 90 19.85 -0.10 5.71
C VAL A 90 20.79 -0.81 6.72
N CYS A 91 20.90 -2.15 6.70
CA CYS A 91 21.75 -2.88 7.65
C CYS A 91 23.17 -3.20 7.15
N GLU A 92 23.51 -2.95 5.88
CA GLU A 92 24.85 -3.22 5.32
C GLU A 92 25.64 -1.96 4.91
N GLY A 93 25.23 -0.78 5.42
CA GLY A 93 25.92 0.48 5.18
C GLY A 93 26.01 1.34 6.44
N GLY A 94 26.85 0.93 7.39
CA GLY A 94 27.18 1.67 8.60
C GLY A 94 28.44 1.13 9.28
#